data_AF-A0A2V6FMA4-F1
#
_entry.id   AF-A0A2V6FMA4-F1
#
_cell.length_a   1.000
_cell.length_b   1.000
_cell.length_c   1.000
_cell.angle_alpha   90.00
_cell.angle_beta   90.00
_cell.angle_gamma   90.00
#
_symmetry.space_group_name_H-M   'P 1'
#
loop_
_entity.id
_entity.type
_entity.pdbx_description
1 polymer ?
#
loop_
_entity_poly.entity_id
_entity_poly.type
_entity_poly.pdbx_seq_one_letter_code
_entity_poly.pdbx_strand_id
1 'polypeptide(L)'
;VDVQVGPGFAFVPDTVNISVNDTVRWTWAGSGHSVTSGPPCVADSQYCSPNDMNCASGILSNQGTVYTHTFTRPGTYSYFCAAHCAFGMTGAVNVSGGCAPSGWSAGPNLPTVLVRAVGVWFPADGNFYTMGGRTADTA
;
A
#
# COMPACT_ATOMS: atom_id res chain seq x y z
N VAL A 1 4.14 7.21 -5.05
CA VAL A 1 3.27 8.38 -5.35
C VAL A 1 3.53 9.48 -4.32
N ASP A 2 3.36 10.75 -4.68
CA ASP A 2 3.61 11.91 -3.82
C ASP A 2 2.31 12.60 -3.39
N VAL A 3 2.27 13.05 -2.13
CA VAL A 3 1.18 13.83 -1.55
C VAL A 3 1.78 15.02 -0.77
N GLN A 4 1.30 16.23 -1.04
CA GLN A 4 1.62 17.39 -0.20
C GLN A 4 0.72 17.43 1.03
N VAL A 5 1.30 17.76 2.18
CA VAL A 5 0.59 17.92 3.45
C VAL A 5 0.62 19.39 3.85
N GLY A 6 -0.56 19.98 4.04
CA GLY A 6 -0.64 21.33 4.57
C GLY A 6 -0.55 22.52 3.58
N PRO A 7 -0.86 22.41 2.27
CA PRO A 7 -1.34 23.57 1.52
C PRO A 7 -2.72 24.01 2.08
N GLY A 8 -2.71 24.75 3.19
CA GLY A 8 -3.91 24.96 4.00
C GLY A 8 -4.35 23.69 4.73
N PHE A 9 -5.65 23.51 4.99
CA PHE A 9 -6.19 22.32 5.66
C PHE A 9 -6.47 21.16 4.67
N ALA A 10 -5.49 20.83 3.83
CA ALA A 10 -5.66 19.86 2.75
C ALA A 10 -4.46 18.92 2.57
N PHE A 11 -4.76 17.74 2.03
CA PHE A 11 -3.80 16.86 1.37
C PHE A 11 -3.93 17.07 -0.15
N VAL A 12 -2.80 17.14 -0.88
CA VAL A 12 -2.83 17.40 -2.33
C VAL A 12 -1.92 16.43 -3.09
N PRO A 13 -2.47 15.52 -3.90
CA PRO A 13 -3.89 15.18 -3.98
C PRO A 13 -4.40 14.58 -2.66
N ASP A 14 -5.71 14.65 -2.43
CA ASP A 14 -6.37 14.05 -1.26
C ASP A 14 -6.57 12.54 -1.42
N THR A 15 -6.75 12.08 -2.66
CA THR A 15 -6.86 10.67 -3.02
C THR A 15 -5.75 10.24 -3.98
N VAL A 16 -5.13 9.11 -3.69
CA VAL A 16 -4.15 8.47 -4.57
C VAL A 16 -4.54 7.02 -4.84
N ASN A 17 -4.26 6.55 -6.06
CA ASN A 17 -4.46 5.16 -6.46
C ASN A 17 -3.08 4.55 -6.73
N ILE A 18 -2.80 3.41 -6.10
CA ILE A 18 -1.51 2.72 -6.18
C ILE A 18 -1.72 1.20 -6.31
N SER A 19 -0.64 0.48 -6.56
CA SER A 19 -0.60 -0.99 -6.51
C SER A 19 -0.07 -1.48 -5.17
N VAL A 20 -0.36 -2.73 -4.82
CA VAL A 20 0.31 -3.41 -3.70
C VAL A 20 1.84 -3.30 -3.85
N ASN A 21 2.51 -3.04 -2.73
CA ASN A 21 3.95 -2.76 -2.58
C ASN A 21 4.42 -1.39 -3.08
N ASP A 22 3.52 -0.52 -3.52
CA ASP A 22 3.86 0.88 -3.77
C ASP A 22 4.00 1.66 -2.45
N THR A 23 4.80 2.71 -2.52
CA THR A 23 5.04 3.65 -1.42
C THR A 23 4.37 4.98 -1.71
N VAL A 24 3.66 5.51 -0.71
CA VAL A 24 3.21 6.91 -0.68
C VAL A 24 4.24 7.72 0.08
N ARG A 25 4.63 8.87 -0.48
CA ARG A 25 5.49 9.88 0.16
C ARG A 25 4.67 11.13 0.46
N TRP A 26 4.50 11.45 1.72
CA TRP A 26 3.90 12.69 2.20
C TRP A 26 4.99 13.72 2.49
N THR A 27 4.89 14.89 1.88
CA THR A 27 5.83 16.00 2.05
C THR A 27 5.10 17.22 2.60
N TRP A 28 5.56 17.77 3.73
CA TRP A 28 4.91 18.90 4.38
C TRP A 28 5.20 20.20 3.62
N ALA A 29 4.17 20.73 2.97
CA ALA A 29 4.13 22.07 2.39
C ALA A 29 3.80 23.15 3.44
N GLY A 30 3.13 22.77 4.54
CA GLY A 30 2.81 23.64 5.68
C GLY A 30 3.12 22.96 7.02
N SER A 31 3.24 23.74 8.08
CA SER A 31 3.52 23.24 9.45
C SER A 31 2.24 22.96 10.23
N GLY A 32 2.33 22.12 11.27
CA GLY A 32 1.21 21.87 12.18
C GLY A 32 0.24 20.79 11.69
N HIS A 33 0.68 19.90 10.80
CA HIS A 33 -0.14 18.84 10.24
C HIS A 33 0.41 17.45 10.59
N SER A 34 -0.45 16.44 10.54
CA SER A 34 -0.10 15.03 10.68
C SER A 34 -0.68 14.21 9.52
N VAL A 35 -0.16 13.00 9.34
CA VAL A 35 -0.82 11.91 8.63
C VAL A 35 -1.15 10.86 9.68
N THR A 36 -2.43 10.54 9.84
CA THR A 36 -2.91 9.57 10.83
C THR A 36 -3.92 8.67 10.15
N SER A 37 -3.67 7.37 10.13
CA SER A 37 -4.59 6.41 9.52
C SER A 37 -5.90 6.29 10.29
N GLY A 38 -6.98 6.07 9.54
CA GLY A 38 -8.32 5.82 10.06
C GLY A 38 -9.40 6.72 9.46
N PRO A 39 -10.66 6.48 9.83
CA PRO A 39 -11.77 7.38 9.50
C PRO A 39 -11.54 8.79 10.06
N PRO A 40 -12.28 9.80 9.57
CA PRO A 40 -12.12 11.18 10.04
C PRO A 40 -12.15 11.30 11.56
N CYS A 41 -11.08 11.85 12.14
CA CYS A 41 -10.89 12.06 13.58
C CYS A 41 -10.85 10.78 14.45
N VAL A 42 -10.73 9.59 13.86
CA VAL A 42 -10.68 8.33 14.61
C VAL A 42 -9.48 7.52 14.13
N ALA A 43 -8.40 7.51 14.94
CA ALA A 43 -7.19 6.78 14.60
C ALA A 43 -7.41 5.26 14.69
N ASP A 44 -6.86 4.52 13.73
CA ASP A 44 -6.90 3.04 13.70
C ASP A 44 -5.51 2.38 13.84
N SER A 45 -4.46 3.21 14.00
CA SER A 45 -3.08 2.78 14.22
C SER A 45 -2.47 1.88 13.14
N GLN A 46 -3.00 1.91 11.91
CA GLN A 46 -2.39 1.21 10.77
C GLN A 46 -1.08 1.86 10.30
N TYR A 47 -1.01 3.19 10.24
CA TYR A 47 0.18 3.95 9.89
C TYR A 47 0.05 5.42 10.34
N CYS A 48 1.17 6.09 10.58
CA CYS A 48 1.16 7.49 10.95
C CYS A 48 2.50 8.18 10.78
N SER A 49 2.46 9.48 10.49
CA SER A 49 3.64 10.32 10.55
C SER A 49 4.15 10.49 11.98
N PRO A 50 5.47 10.65 12.18
CA PRO A 50 6.49 10.71 11.13
C PRO A 50 7.11 9.34 10.78
N ASN A 51 6.76 8.27 11.49
CA ASN A 51 7.57 7.04 11.50
C ASN A 51 6.81 5.76 11.88
N ASP A 52 5.48 5.74 11.77
CA ASP A 52 4.61 4.61 12.13
C ASP A 52 4.63 4.23 13.62
N MET A 53 4.98 5.18 14.49
CA MET A 53 4.99 4.98 15.94
C MET A 53 4.06 5.96 16.65
N ASN A 54 3.48 5.52 17.77
CA ASN A 54 2.66 6.37 18.66
C ASN A 54 1.50 7.07 17.94
N CYS A 55 0.82 6.38 17.01
CA CYS A 55 -0.21 6.99 16.16
C CYS A 55 -1.38 7.62 16.91
N ALA A 56 -1.69 7.13 18.11
CA ALA A 56 -2.72 7.72 18.98
C ALA A 56 -2.41 9.17 19.39
N SER A 57 -1.13 9.57 19.38
CA SER A 57 -0.70 10.92 19.76
C SER A 57 -0.90 11.95 18.65
N GLY A 58 -1.14 11.54 17.40
CA GLY A 58 -1.38 12.46 16.28
C GLY A 58 -0.25 13.48 16.07
N ILE A 59 1.01 13.01 16.06
CA ILE A 59 2.20 13.87 16.09
C ILE A 59 2.18 14.86 14.91
N LEU A 60 2.19 16.15 15.24
CA LEU A 60 2.25 17.23 14.26
C LEU A 60 3.70 17.46 13.81
N SER A 61 3.86 17.65 12.51
CA SER A 61 5.14 17.89 11.85
C SER A 61 5.18 19.26 11.18
N ASN A 62 6.39 19.76 10.93
CA ASN A 62 6.64 21.07 10.34
C ASN A 62 6.91 20.98 8.84
N GLN A 63 6.83 22.11 8.15
CA GLN A 63 7.20 22.24 6.74
C GLN A 63 8.57 21.61 6.47
N GLY A 64 8.70 20.90 5.34
CA GLY A 64 9.91 20.19 4.94
C GLY A 64 10.03 18.77 5.51
N THR A 65 9.17 18.37 6.45
CA THR A 65 9.10 16.97 6.90
C THR A 65 8.68 16.07 5.74
N VAL A 66 9.29 14.89 5.66
CA VAL A 66 8.92 13.84 4.72
C VAL A 66 8.62 12.57 5.51
N TYR A 67 7.48 11.95 5.20
CA TYR A 67 7.08 10.65 5.74
C TYR A 67 6.69 9.73 4.60
N THR A 68 7.04 8.45 4.70
CA THR A 68 6.78 7.44 3.67
C THR A 68 6.17 6.20 4.28
N HIS A 69 5.21 5.59 3.59
CA HIS A 69 4.61 4.32 3.99
C HIS A 69 4.37 3.43 2.77
N THR A 70 4.71 2.15 2.88
CA THR A 70 4.53 1.13 1.83
C THR A 70 3.31 0.29 2.13
N PHE A 71 2.37 0.23 1.18
CA PHE A 71 1.12 -0.50 1.36
C PHE A 71 1.23 -1.91 0.80
N THR A 72 1.20 -2.92 1.66
CA THR A 72 1.44 -4.32 1.27
C THR A 72 0.17 -5.13 1.07
N ARG A 73 -1.00 -4.56 1.34
CA ARG A 73 -2.30 -5.23 1.22
C ARG A 73 -3.25 -4.39 0.36
N PRO A 74 -4.06 -5.02 -0.50
CA PRO A 74 -5.06 -4.31 -1.27
C PRO A 74 -6.19 -3.80 -0.36
N GLY A 75 -6.79 -2.67 -0.72
CA GLY A 75 -7.87 -2.05 0.04
C GLY A 75 -7.86 -0.53 -0.09
N THR A 76 -8.83 0.10 0.58
CA THR A 76 -8.88 1.56 0.72
C THR A 76 -8.46 1.92 2.13
N TYR A 77 -7.46 2.81 2.24
CA TYR A 77 -6.90 3.28 3.48
C TYR A 77 -7.22 4.76 3.64
N SER A 78 -8.16 5.07 4.53
CA SER A 78 -8.46 6.46 4.90
C SER A 78 -7.40 6.98 5.87
N TYR A 79 -7.14 8.28 5.80
CA TYR A 79 -6.30 8.98 6.75
C TYR A 79 -6.77 10.43 6.93
N PHE A 80 -6.32 11.06 8.01
CA PHE A 80 -6.67 12.42 8.36
C PHE A 80 -5.51 13.14 9.04
N CYS A 81 -5.62 14.45 9.17
CA CYS A 81 -4.75 15.23 10.06
C CYS A 81 -5.42 15.37 11.43
N ALA A 82 -4.72 14.97 12.50
CA ALA A 82 -5.25 14.94 13.85
C ALA A 82 -5.75 16.32 14.36
N ALA A 83 -5.05 17.40 14.02
CA ALA A 83 -5.44 18.76 14.42
C ALA A 83 -6.55 19.37 13.54
N HIS A 84 -6.71 18.89 12.30
CA HIS A 84 -7.53 19.56 11.27
C HIS A 84 -8.63 18.69 10.67
N CYS A 85 -8.87 17.50 11.22
CA CYS A 85 -9.90 16.58 10.73
C CYS A 85 -11.31 17.17 10.82
N ALA A 86 -11.60 18.01 11.82
CA ALA A 86 -12.87 18.73 11.95
C ALA A 86 -13.08 19.78 10.84
N PHE A 87 -12.01 20.22 10.18
CA PHE A 87 -12.06 21.11 9.01
C PHE A 87 -12.09 20.32 7.68
N GLY A 88 -12.22 19.00 7.74
CA GLY A 88 -12.31 18.14 6.55
C GLY A 88 -10.95 17.69 5.98
N MET A 89 -9.83 17.94 6.68
CA MET A 89 -8.51 17.53 6.22
C MET A 89 -8.35 16.00 6.30
N THR A 90 -8.78 15.33 5.23
CA THR A 90 -8.89 13.88 5.09
C THR A 90 -8.37 13.46 3.72
N GLY A 91 -7.96 12.20 3.60
CA GLY A 91 -7.49 11.63 2.35
C GLY A 91 -7.67 10.12 2.29
N ALA A 92 -7.42 9.55 1.11
CA ALA A 92 -7.55 8.12 0.88
C ALA A 92 -6.43 7.58 -0.02
N VAL A 93 -5.91 6.41 0.34
CA VAL A 93 -5.02 5.62 -0.52
C VAL A 93 -5.79 4.38 -0.97
N ASN A 94 -6.09 4.29 -2.26
CA ASN A 94 -6.67 3.09 -2.86
C ASN A 94 -5.55 2.20 -3.37
N VAL A 95 -5.40 1.04 -2.77
CA VAL A 95 -4.39 0.04 -3.10
C VAL A 95 -5.07 -1.06 -3.90
N SER A 96 -4.83 -1.05 -5.20
CA SER A 96 -5.25 -2.13 -6.08
C SER A 96 -4.38 -3.36 -5.82
N GLY A 97 -5.01 -4.51 -5.65
CA GLY A 97 -4.30 -5.78 -5.74
C GLY A 97 -3.78 -5.89 -7.16
N GLY A 98 -2.47 -6.07 -7.33
CA GLY A 98 -1.91 -6.32 -8.65
C GLY A 98 -2.75 -7.41 -9.33
N CYS A 99 -3.14 -7.18 -10.59
CA CYS A 99 -4.03 -8.07 -11.33
C CYS A 99 -3.51 -9.51 -11.28
N ALA A 100 -3.95 -10.30 -10.32
CA ALA A 100 -4.13 -11.71 -10.55
C ALA A 100 -5.35 -11.78 -11.48
N PRO A 101 -5.20 -12.22 -12.74
CA PRO A 101 -6.36 -12.39 -13.60
C PRO A 101 -7.38 -13.25 -12.85
N SER A 102 -8.66 -12.87 -12.92
CA SER A 102 -9.75 -13.62 -12.30
C SER A 102 -9.62 -15.10 -12.68
N GLY A 103 -9.39 -15.97 -11.70
CA GLY A 103 -9.16 -17.40 -11.93
C GLY A 103 -7.72 -17.87 -11.67
N TRP A 104 -6.79 -16.99 -11.30
CA TRP A 104 -5.48 -17.44 -10.83
C TRP A 104 -5.49 -17.69 -9.32
N SER A 105 -5.55 -18.96 -8.95
CA SER A 105 -5.16 -19.45 -7.63
C SER A 105 -3.76 -20.04 -7.72
N ALA A 106 -2.90 -19.73 -6.75
CA ALA A 106 -1.61 -20.41 -6.64
C ALA A 106 -1.87 -21.93 -6.59
N GLY A 107 -1.19 -22.68 -7.47
CA GLY A 107 -1.23 -24.13 -7.43
C GLY A 107 -0.77 -24.65 -6.06
N PRO A 108 -1.09 -25.90 -5.71
CA PRO A 108 -0.63 -26.50 -4.46
C PRO A 108 0.91 -26.43 -4.35
N ASN A 109 1.41 -26.39 -3.11
CA ASN A 109 2.84 -26.50 -2.85
C ASN A 109 3.41 -27.75 -3.52
N LEU A 110 4.64 -27.64 -4.05
CA LEU A 110 5.30 -28.75 -4.71
C LEU A 110 5.48 -29.91 -3.71
N PRO A 111 5.21 -31.16 -4.12
CA PRO A 111 5.20 -32.31 -3.21
C PRO A 111 6.59 -32.64 -2.66
N THR A 112 7.66 -32.24 -3.35
CA THR A 112 9.04 -32.41 -2.90
C THR A 112 9.94 -31.27 -3.41
N VAL A 113 11.07 -31.06 -2.74
CA VAL A 113 12.13 -30.08 -3.10
C VAL A 113 12.83 -30.37 -4.43
N LEU A 114 12.61 -31.55 -5.03
CA LEU A 114 13.22 -31.95 -6.31
C LEU A 114 12.37 -31.53 -7.52
N VAL A 115 11.09 -31.23 -7.33
CA VAL A 115 10.22 -30.81 -8.44
C VAL A 115 10.58 -29.38 -8.83
N ARG A 116 11.00 -29.16 -10.08
CA ARG A 116 11.42 -27.83 -10.59
C ARG A 116 10.32 -27.08 -11.34
N ALA A 117 9.29 -27.79 -11.81
CA ALA A 117 8.14 -27.19 -12.47
C ALA A 117 6.93 -28.14 -12.37
N VAL A 118 5.74 -27.56 -12.37
CA VAL A 118 4.46 -28.26 -12.59
C VAL A 118 3.88 -27.75 -13.89
N GLY A 119 3.30 -28.63 -14.69
CA GLY A 119 2.76 -28.31 -16.00
C GLY A 119 1.63 -29.25 -16.39
N VAL A 120 1.03 -28.97 -17.53
CA VAL A 120 -0.04 -29.77 -18.13
C VAL A 120 0.45 -30.35 -19.45
N TRP A 121 0.22 -31.65 -19.65
CA TRP A 121 0.47 -32.33 -20.92
C TRP A 121 -0.78 -32.29 -21.79
N PHE A 122 -0.64 -31.89 -23.06
CA PHE A 122 -1.74 -31.90 -24.03
C PHE A 122 -1.54 -33.03 -25.05
N PRO A 123 -2.36 -34.09 -25.00
CA PRO A 123 -2.23 -35.21 -25.94
C PRO A 123 -2.50 -34.81 -27.41
N ALA A 124 -3.25 -33.73 -27.63
CA ALA A 124 -3.67 -33.29 -28.96
C ALA A 124 -2.50 -32.76 -29.81
N ASP A 125 -1.48 -32.18 -29.17
CA ASP A 125 -0.31 -31.63 -29.86
C ASP A 125 1.02 -32.26 -29.40
N GLY A 126 0.97 -33.13 -28.37
CA GLY A 126 2.15 -33.84 -27.88
C GLY A 126 3.12 -32.94 -27.12
N ASN A 127 2.64 -31.85 -26.52
CA ASN A 127 3.49 -30.89 -25.82
C ASN A 127 3.20 -30.82 -24.31
N PHE A 128 4.25 -30.54 -23.54
CA PHE A 128 4.19 -30.25 -22.11
C PHE A 128 4.33 -28.76 -21.87
N TYR A 129 3.35 -28.14 -21.18
CA TYR A 129 3.36 -26.71 -20.89
C TYR A 129 3.56 -26.49 -19.39
N THR A 130 4.67 -25.88 -19.02
CA THR A 130 4.98 -25.53 -17.64
C THR A 130 4.15 -24.33 -17.19
N MET A 131 3.42 -24.45 -16.09
CA MET A 131 2.71 -23.33 -15.48
C MET A 131 3.72 -22.51 -14.66
N GLY A 132 3.84 -21.22 -14.97
CA GLY A 132 4.87 -20.31 -14.46
C GLY A 132 5.17 -20.46 -12.97
N GLY A 133 6.29 -21.09 -12.65
CA GLY A 133 6.99 -20.91 -11.39
C GLY A 133 7.75 -19.59 -11.46
N ARG A 134 7.71 -18.82 -10.36
CA ARG A 134 8.65 -17.71 -10.17
C ARG A 134 10.05 -18.29 -10.29
N THR A 135 10.94 -17.65 -11.03
CA THR A 135 12.36 -18.03 -11.02
C THR A 135 12.82 -18.08 -9.56
N ALA A 136 13.25 -19.26 -9.11
CA ALA A 136 13.92 -19.40 -7.83
C ALA A 136 15.35 -18.89 -8.03
N ASP A 137 15.49 -17.57 -8.16
CA ASP A 137 16.79 -16.92 -8.12
C ASP A 137 17.14 -16.68 -6.65
N THR A 138 17.78 -17.66 -6.04
CA THR A 138 18.80 -17.43 -4.99
C THR A 138 19.68 -18.66 -4.91
N ALA A 139 20.93 -18.48 -5.37
CA ALA A 139 22.05 -19.39 -5.16
C ALA A 139 22.53 -19.35 -3.70
#